data_AF-A0A0P9R7C9-F1
#
_entry.id   AF-A0A0P9R7C9-F1
#
_cell.length_a   1.000
_cell.length_b   1.000
_cell.length_c   1.000
_cell.angle_alpha   90.00
_cell.angle_beta   90.00
_cell.angle_gamma   90.00
#
_symmetry.space_group_name_H-M   'P 1'
#
loop_
_entity.id
_entity.type
_entity.pdbx_description
1 polymer ?
#
loop_
_entity_poly.entity_id
_entity_poly.type
_entity_poly.pdbx_seq_one_letter_code
_entity_poly.pdbx_strand_id
1 'polypeptide(L)' 'MEMPEGKLYAWVATESALSRKLRRVLLDEFGLEEDFVKAAGYWKLDSTE' A
#
# COMPACT_ATOMS: atom_id res chain seq x y z
N MET A 1 -7.45 15.36 -4.00
CA MET A 1 -8.04 14.25 -4.77
C MET A 1 -9.14 13.69 -3.90
N GLU A 2 -10.36 13.61 -4.40
CA GLU A 2 -11.48 13.05 -3.64
C GLU A 2 -11.54 11.55 -3.90
N MET A 3 -11.68 10.76 -2.83
CA MET A 3 -11.86 9.32 -2.94
C MET A 3 -13.31 9.02 -3.33
N PRO A 4 -13.55 8.00 -4.17
CA PRO A 4 -14.90 7.56 -4.46
C PRO A 4 -15.60 7.10 -3.18
N GLU A 5 -16.91 7.31 -3.14
CA GLU A 5 -17.75 6.84 -2.03
C GLU A 5 -17.78 5.30 -1.96
N GLY A 6 -17.95 4.77 -0.75
CA GLY A 6 -18.05 3.33 -0.50
C GLY A 6 -16.77 2.70 0.05
N LYS A 7 -16.71 1.37 0.04
CA LYS A 7 -15.57 0.60 0.56
C LYS A 7 -14.58 0.26 -0.56
N LEU A 8 -13.33 0.61 -0.34
CA LEU A 8 -12.25 0.34 -1.28
C LEU A 8 -11.40 -0.84 -0.80
N TYR A 9 -11.09 -1.73 -1.72
CA TYR A 9 -10.14 -2.81 -1.53
C TYR A 9 -8.87 -2.53 -2.34
N ALA A 10 -7.71 -2.60 -1.69
CA ALA A 10 -6.43 -2.33 -2.32
C ALA A 10 -5.49 -3.53 -2.20
N TRP A 11 -4.93 -3.96 -3.34
CA TRP A 11 -3.87 -4.97 -3.41
C TRP A 11 -2.61 -4.38 -4.03
N VAL A 12 -1.54 -4.29 -3.25
CA VAL A 12 -0.25 -3.74 -3.68
C VAL A 12 0.77 -4.86 -3.76
N ALA A 13 1.31 -5.10 -4.95
CA ALA A 13 2.35 -6.11 -5.21
C ALA A 13 3.53 -5.45 -5.92
N THR A 14 4.47 -4.90 -5.16
CA THR A 14 5.61 -4.14 -5.69
C THR A 14 6.91 -4.51 -4.97
N GLU A 15 7.97 -3.73 -5.14
CA GLU A 15 9.19 -3.84 -4.33
C GLU A 15 8.86 -3.71 -2.82
N SER A 16 9.57 -4.45 -1.99
CA SER A 16 9.29 -4.58 -0.55
C SER A 16 9.25 -3.26 0.23
N ALA A 17 10.16 -2.32 0.02
CA ALA A 17 10.13 -1.02 0.67
C ALA A 17 9.02 -0.13 0.11
N LEU A 18 8.81 -0.13 -1.20
CA LEU A 18 7.72 0.60 -1.85
C LEU A 18 6.34 0.11 -1.40
N SER A 19 6.14 -1.20 -1.32
CA SER A 19 4.88 -1.82 -0.88
C SER A 19 4.49 -1.37 0.53
N ARG A 20 5.47 -1.28 1.45
CA ARG A 20 5.26 -0.73 2.80
C ARG A 20 4.89 0.76 2.79
N LYS A 21 5.56 1.57 1.96
CA LYS A 21 5.25 3.00 1.82
C LYS A 21 3.85 3.21 1.27
N LEU A 22 3.47 2.48 0.22
CA LEU A 22 2.14 2.56 -0.38
C LEU A 22 1.04 2.13 0.60
N ARG A 23 1.26 1.06 1.37
CA ARG A 23 0.33 0.69 2.45
C ARG A 23 0.08 1.85 3.40
N ARG A 24 1.14 2.56 3.79
CA ARG A 24 1.03 3.69 4.71
C ARG A 24 0.24 4.86 4.11
N VAL A 25 0.49 5.20 2.85
CA VAL A 25 -0.29 6.24 2.15
C VAL A 25 -1.78 5.85 2.08
N LEU A 26 -2.09 4.59 1.77
CA LEU A 26 -3.47 4.10 1.69
C LEU A 26 -4.22 4.19 3.03
N LEU A 27 -3.54 3.90 4.15
CA LEU A 27 -4.15 3.95 5.48
C LEU A 27 -4.16 5.36 6.06
N ASP A 28 -3.01 6.04 6.05
CA ASP A 28 -2.81 7.30 6.77
C ASP A 28 -3.35 8.51 5.98
N GLU A 29 -3.15 8.53 4.65
CA GLU A 29 -3.57 9.67 3.81
C GLU A 29 -4.94 9.46 3.19
N PHE A 30 -5.24 8.25 2.73
CA PHE A 30 -6.53 7.92 2.09
C PHE A 30 -7.56 7.30 3.04
N GLY A 31 -7.18 6.99 4.29
CA GLY A 31 -8.12 6.53 5.32
C GLY A 31 -8.77 5.18 5.02
N LEU A 32 -8.14 4.30 4.23
CA LEU A 32 -8.69 2.99 3.95
C LEU A 32 -8.76 2.14 5.22
N GLU A 33 -9.78 1.28 5.28
CA GLU A 33 -9.90 0.26 6.32
C GLU A 33 -8.77 -0.78 6.18
N GLU A 34 -8.05 -1.05 7.27
CA GLU A 34 -6.87 -1.94 7.27
C GLU A 34 -7.17 -3.35 6.76
N ASP A 35 -8.33 -3.90 7.09
CA ASP A 35 -8.78 -5.22 6.64
C ASP A 35 -8.92 -5.32 5.11
N PHE A 36 -9.13 -4.18 4.44
CA PHE A 36 -9.27 -4.06 3.00
C PHE A 36 -7.97 -3.66 2.27
N VAL A 37 -6.84 -3.59 2.97
CA VAL A 37 -5.53 -3.29 2.37
C VAL A 37 -4.59 -4.48 2.49
N LYS A 38 -4.20 -5.05 1.35
CA LYS A 38 -3.17 -6.08 1.25
C LYS A 38 -1.95 -5.51 0.53
N ALA A 39 -0.79 -5.55 1.20
CA ALA A 39 0.47 -5.08 0.64
C ALA A 39 1.53 -6.18 0.75
N ALA A 40 1.97 -6.69 -0.40
CA ALA A 40 2.98 -7.71 -0.53
C ALA A 40 4.21 -7.14 -1.24
N GLY A 41 5.40 -7.48 -0.73
CA GLY A 41 6.67 -7.24 -1.42
C GLY A 41 7.01 -8.45 -2.29
N TYR A 42 6.99 -8.29 -3.60
CA TYR A 42 7.27 -9.40 -4.54
C TYR A 42 8.76 -9.60 -4.78
N TRP A 43 9.51 -8.52 -4.68
CA TRP A 43 10.96 -8.51 -4.79
C TRP A 43 11.52 -7.45 -3.84
N LYS A 44 12.83 -7.47 -3.63
CA LYS A 44 13.53 -6.49 -2.82
C LYS A 44 14.76 -6.04 -3.60
N LEU A 45 14.98 -4.74 -3.69
CA LEU A 45 16.25 -4.23 -4.16
C LEU A 45 17.27 -4.47 -3.05
N ASP A 46 18.36 -5.17 -3.36
CA ASP A 46 19.45 -5.31 -2.41
C ASP A 46 19.98 -3.93 -2.03
N SER A 47 20.26 -3.75 -0.74
CA SER A 47 20.87 -2.52 -0.26
C SER A 47 22.23 -2.40 -0.93
N THR A 48 22.45 -1.41 -1.78
CA THR A 48 23.81 -1.02 -2.16
C THR A 48 24.45 -0.43 -0.90
N GLU A 49 25.45 -1.12 -0.34
CA GLU A 49 26.25 -0.60 0.80
C GLU A 49 26.95 0.72 0.45
#